data_AF-A0A6J7UTM2-F1
#
_entry.id   AF-A0A6J7UTM2-F1
#
_cell.length_a   1.000
_cell.length_b   1.000
_cell.length_c   1.000
_cell.angle_alpha   90.00
_cell.angle_beta   90.00
_cell.angle_gamma   90.00
#
_symmetry.space_group_name_H-M   'P 1'
#
loop_
_entity.id
_entity.type
_entity.pdbx_description
1 polymer ?
#
loop_
_entity_poly.entity_id
_entity_poly.type
_entity_poly.pdbx_seq_one_letter_code
_entity_poly.pdbx_strand_id
1 'polypeptide(L)'
;MAPVVEELFYRGLLLKALEKRRMPVWAAVLVSSILFAGMHMQTLQFPGLLLVGLVAGTLAAITGRLGPSIWLHIGFNMTTVVALFMEMRS
;
A
#
# COMPACT_ATOMS: atom_id res chain seq x y z
N MET A 1 0.07 14.44 0.76
CA MET A 1 -1.21 14.08 0.10
C MET A 1 -1.14 12.74 -0.63
N ALA A 2 -0.02 12.42 -1.30
CA ALA A 2 0.16 11.17 -2.04
C ALA A 2 -0.31 9.89 -1.30
N PRO A 3 0.09 9.61 -0.04
CA PRO A 3 -0.35 8.38 0.65
C PRO A 3 -1.87 8.29 0.85
N VAL A 4 -2.54 9.42 1.12
CA VAL A 4 -4.00 9.43 1.34
C VAL A 4 -4.74 9.12 0.05
N VAL A 5 -4.33 9.73 -1.07
CA VAL A 5 -4.94 9.52 -2.38
C VAL A 5 -4.70 8.09 -2.86
N GLU A 6 -3.49 7.56 -2.66
CA GLU A 6 -3.16 6.19 -3.01
C GLU A 6 -3.99 5.19 -2.21
N GLU A 7 -4.10 5.34 -0.88
CA GLU A 7 -4.93 4.45 -0.07
C GLU A 7 -6.42 4.55 -0.42
N LEU A 8 -6.93 5.75 -0.72
CA LEU A 8 -8.30 5.92 -1.22
C LEU A 8 -8.51 5.15 -2.53
N PHE A 9 -7.56 5.23 -3.46
CA PHE A 9 -7.66 4.53 -4.75
C PHE A 9 -7.51 3.02 -4.59
N TYR A 10 -6.41 2.55 -4.01
CA TYR A 10 -6.12 1.11 -3.96
C TYR A 10 -7.00 0.39 -2.94
N ARG A 11 -7.21 0.94 -1.74
CA ARG A 11 -7.90 0.23 -0.64
C ARG A 11 -9.37 0.62 -0.56
N GLY A 12 -9.69 1.87 -0.88
CA GLY A 12 -11.07 2.37 -0.92
C GLY A 12 -11.83 1.98 -2.18
N LEU A 13 -11.23 2.14 -3.37
CA LEU A 13 -11.89 1.91 -4.65
C LEU A 13 -11.57 0.54 -5.25
N LEU A 14 -10.30 0.26 -5.55
CA LEU A 14 -9.89 -0.93 -6.29
C LEU A 14 -10.17 -2.22 -5.52
N LEU A 15 -9.66 -2.33 -4.28
CA LEU A 15 -9.89 -3.49 -3.41
C LEU A 15 -11.39 -3.79 -3.26
N LYS A 16 -12.20 -2.76 -2.97
CA LYS A 16 -13.66 -2.90 -2.83
C LYS A 16 -14.36 -3.26 -4.13
N ALA A 17 -13.88 -2.76 -5.27
CA ALA A 17 -14.40 -3.16 -6.58
C ALA A 17 -14.11 -4.64 -6.88
N LEU A 18 -12.93 -5.14 -6.54
CA LEU A 18 -12.55 -6.55 -6.69
C LEU A 18 -13.40 -7.45 -5.78
N GLU A 19 -13.54 -7.09 -4.49
CA GLU A 19 -14.42 -7.78 -3.55
C GLU A 19 -15.88 -7.82 -4.05
N LYS A 20 -16.41 -6.69 -4.56
CA LYS A 20 -17.77 -6.59 -5.11
C LYS A 20 -17.98 -7.48 -6.35
N ARG A 21 -16.92 -7.75 -7.11
CA ARG A 21 -16.92 -8.71 -8.23
C ARG A 21 -16.76 -10.17 -7.79
N ARG A 22 -16.94 -10.46 -6.49
CA ARG A 22 -16.85 -11.79 -5.87
C ARG A 22 -15.44 -12.41 -5.93
N MET A 23 -14.40 -11.58 -6.07
CA MET A 23 -13.03 -12.06 -5.88
C MET A 23 -12.81 -12.41 -4.40
N PRO A 24 -12.18 -13.55 -4.06
CA PRO A 24 -11.81 -13.87 -2.69
C PRO A 24 -10.94 -12.75 -2.09
N VAL A 25 -11.16 -12.41 -0.82
CA VAL A 25 -10.49 -11.27 -0.15
C VAL A 25 -8.97 -11.36 -0.27
N TRP A 26 -8.39 -12.54 -0.04
CA TRP A 26 -6.94 -12.73 -0.15
C TRP A 26 -6.41 -12.41 -1.57
N ALA A 27 -7.15 -12.77 -2.61
CA ALA A 27 -6.78 -12.52 -3.99
C ALA A 27 -6.96 -11.03 -4.34
N ALA A 28 -8.03 -10.40 -3.84
CA ALA A 28 -8.27 -8.97 -4.03
C ALA A 28 -7.17 -8.11 -3.37
N VAL A 29 -6.75 -8.49 -2.15
CA VAL A 29 -5.62 -7.88 -1.46
C VAL A 29 -4.33 -8.06 -2.26
N LEU A 30 -4.05 -9.28 -2.74
CA LEU A 30 -2.85 -9.56 -3.53
C LEU A 30 -2.80 -8.72 -4.81
N VAL A 31 -3.88 -8.72 -5.61
CA VAL A 31 -3.95 -7.97 -6.87
C VAL A 31 -3.82 -6.47 -6.63
N SER A 32 -4.56 -5.92 -5.65
CA SER A 32 -4.45 -4.50 -5.30
C SER A 32 -3.03 -4.12 -4.84
N SER A 33 -2.33 -5.02 -4.15
CA SER A 33 -0.97 -4.77 -3.64
C SER A 33 0.09 -4.84 -4.73
N ILE A 34 -0.05 -5.78 -5.67
CA ILE A 34 0.82 -5.86 -6.85
C ILE A 34 0.67 -4.62 -7.72
N LEU A 35 -0.57 -4.18 -7.97
CA LEU A 35 -0.83 -2.97 -8.77
C LEU A 35 -0.32 -1.71 -8.07
N PHE A 36 -0.45 -1.63 -6.75
CA PHE A 36 0.15 -0.58 -5.94
C PHE A 36 1.68 -0.54 -6.11
N ALA A 37 2.37 -1.65 -5.81
CA ALA A 37 3.83 -1.71 -5.90
C ALA A 37 4.35 -1.51 -7.34
N GLY A 38 3.65 -2.05 -8.34
CA GLY A 38 4.03 -1.95 -9.75
C GLY A 38 3.96 -0.52 -10.29
N MET A 39 2.97 0.27 -9.87
CA MET A 39 2.83 1.66 -10.32
C MET A 39 3.93 2.59 -9.82
N HIS A 40 4.70 2.18 -8.81
CA HIS A 40 5.86 2.95 -8.33
C HIS A 40 7.08 2.84 -9.23
N MET A 41 7.14 1.84 -10.14
CA MET A 41 8.25 1.65 -11.09
C MET A 41 9.65 1.60 -10.44
N GLN A 42 9.73 1.10 -9.21
CA GLN A 42 10.97 1.01 -8.43
C GLN A 42 11.32 -0.44 -8.14
N THR A 43 12.16 -1.05 -8.96
CA THR A 43 12.51 -2.49 -8.84
C THR A 43 13.13 -2.84 -7.49
N LEU A 44 14.00 -1.96 -6.95
CA LEU A 44 14.65 -2.19 -5.66
C LEU A 44 13.68 -2.10 -4.48
N GLN A 45 12.71 -1.17 -4.54
CA GLN A 45 11.74 -0.96 -3.47
C GLN A 45 10.50 -1.86 -3.61
N PHE A 46 10.33 -2.53 -4.76
CA PHE A 46 9.17 -3.35 -5.06
C PHE A 46 8.82 -4.38 -3.97
N PRO A 47 9.77 -5.16 -3.40
CA PRO A 47 9.44 -6.10 -2.33
C PRO A 47 8.89 -5.40 -1.08
N GLY A 48 9.45 -4.24 -0.70
CA GLY A 48 8.98 -3.44 0.43
C GLY A 48 7.59 -2.85 0.18
N LEU A 49 7.38 -2.27 -1.01
CA LEU A 49 6.09 -1.73 -1.43
C LEU A 49 5.00 -2.80 -1.51
N LEU A 50 5.35 -3.99 -1.99
CA LEU A 50 4.42 -5.12 -2.03
C LEU A 50 4.02 -5.55 -0.62
N LEU A 51 4.98 -5.69 0.29
CA LEU A 51 4.72 -6.05 1.69
C LEU A 51 3.84 -5.01 2.39
N VAL A 52 4.17 -3.72 2.27
CA VAL A 52 3.34 -2.63 2.78
C VAL A 52 1.96 -2.69 2.19
N GLY A 53 1.86 -2.94 0.88
CA GLY A 53 0.59 -3.04 0.19
C GLY A 53 -0.29 -4.18 0.70
N LEU A 54 0.30 -5.34 0.97
CA LEU A 54 -0.36 -6.52 1.51
C LEU A 54 -0.88 -6.28 2.93
N VAL A 55 -0.07 -5.66 3.79
CA VAL A 55 -0.48 -5.32 5.16
C VAL A 55 -1.58 -4.24 5.12
N ALA A 56 -1.41 -3.18 4.33
CA ALA A 56 -2.41 -2.12 4.16
C ALA A 56 -3.75 -2.65 3.62
N GLY A 57 -3.70 -3.53 2.61
CA GLY A 57 -4.88 -4.19 2.05
C GLY A 57 -5.58 -5.10 3.05
N THR A 58 -4.81 -5.88 3.81
CA THR A 58 -5.35 -6.73 4.88
C THR A 58 -6.00 -5.90 5.98
N LEU A 59 -5.35 -4.83 6.44
CA LEU A 59 -5.92 -3.90 7.43
C LEU A 59 -7.24 -3.29 6.94
N ALA A 60 -7.29 -2.83 5.68
CA ALA A 60 -8.51 -2.28 5.11
C ALA A 60 -9.62 -3.34 4.99
N ALA A 61 -9.28 -4.58 4.64
CA ALA A 61 -10.22 -5.68 4.52
C ALA A 61 -10.82 -6.10 5.88
N ILE A 62 -10.00 -6.20 6.92
CA ILE A 62 -10.47 -6.64 8.25
C ILE A 62 -11.15 -5.52 9.05
N THR A 63 -10.66 -4.28 8.96
CA THR A 63 -11.16 -3.17 9.78
C THR A 63 -12.30 -2.41 9.11
N GLY A 64 -12.42 -2.50 7.79
CA GLY A 64 -13.31 -1.65 6.99
C GLY A 64 -12.94 -0.16 7.01
N ARG A 65 -11.76 0.21 7.52
CA ARG A 65 -11.30 1.59 7.68
C ARG A 65 -9.99 1.81 6.91
N LEU A 66 -9.84 3.01 6.33
CA LEU A 66 -8.61 3.40 5.64
C LEU A 66 -7.56 4.02 6.56
N GLY A 67 -7.96 4.52 7.74
CA GLY A 67 -7.05 5.18 8.69
C GLY A 67 -5.79 4.36 9.01
N PRO A 68 -5.90 3.07 9.40
CA PRO A 68 -4.74 2.23 9.66
C PRO A 68 -3.81 2.08 8.45
N SER A 69 -4.37 1.89 7.25
CA SER A 69 -3.60 1.77 6.01
C SER A 69 -2.87 3.07 5.65
N ILE A 70 -3.52 4.22 5.85
CA ILE A 70 -2.92 5.54 5.64
C ILE A 70 -1.75 5.76 6.60
N TRP A 71 -1.91 5.46 7.89
CA TRP A 71 -0.83 5.62 8.87
C TRP A 71 0.34 4.68 8.62
N LEU A 72 0.08 3.43 8.25
CA LEU A 72 1.10 2.48 7.85
C LEU A 72 1.93 3.01 6.67
N HIS A 73 1.26 3.49 5.63
CA HIS A 73 1.92 4.00 4.42
C HIS A 73 2.73 5.27 4.72
N ILE A 74 2.19 6.21 5.51
CA ILE A 74 2.95 7.38 5.99
C ILE A 74 4.23 6.93 6.72
N GLY A 75 4.11 5.96 7.64
CA GLY A 75 5.25 5.41 8.37
C GLY A 75 6.30 4.78 7.47
N PHE A 76 5.88 4.01 6.45
CA PHE A 76 6.79 3.45 5.47
C PHE A 76 7.54 4.53 4.68
N ASN A 77 6.83 5.55 4.19
CA ASN A 77 7.48 6.64 3.44
C ASN A 77 8.49 7.41 4.30
N MET A 78 8.24 7.54 5.61
CA MET A 78 9.21 8.12 6.53
C MET A 78 10.50 7.29 6.60
N THR A 79 10.45 5.96 6.54
CA THR A 79 11.67 5.13 6.52
C THR A 79 12.54 5.41 5.30
N THR A 80 11.93 5.65 4.14
CA THR A 80 12.65 6.01 2.91
C THR A 80 13.31 7.39 3.05
N VAL A 81 12.61 8.37 3.63
CA VAL A 81 13.18 9.71 3.89
C VAL A 81 14.36 9.63 4.86
N VAL A 82 14.25 8.83 5.92
CA VAL A 82 15.33 8.62 6.89
C VAL A 82 16.54 7.94 6.25
N ALA A 83 16.32 6.89 5.45
CA ALA A 83 17.40 6.19 4.76
C ALA A 83 18.14 7.13 3.79
N LEU A 84 17.41 7.91 3.00
CA LEU A 84 17.99 8.90 2.09
C LEU A 84 18.80 9.96 2.85
N PHE A 85 18.29 10.44 3.99
CA PHE A 85 19.02 11.39 4.82
C PHE A 85 20.32 10.82 5.40
N MET A 86 20.33 9.55 5.78
CA MET A 86 21.54 8.86 6.24
C MET A 86 22.58 8.74 5.13
N GLU A 87 22.15 8.43 3.89
CA GLU A 87 23.02 8.31 2.73
C GLU A 87 23.62 9.66 2.30
N MET A 88 22.88 10.76 2.41
CA MET A 88 23.42 12.11 2.14
C MET A 88 24.50 12.55 3.15
N ARG A 89 24.58 11.91 4.32
CA ARG A 89 25.51 12.28 5.40
C ARG A 89 26.80 11.45 5.38
N SER A 90 26.83 10.33 4.67
CA SER A 90 28.02 9.50 4.45
C SER A 90 28.85 9.98 3.27
#